data_AF-A0A3D3RDN0-F1
#
_entry.id   AF-A0A3D3RDN0-F1
#
_cell.length_a   1.000
_cell.length_b   1.000
_cell.length_c   1.000
_cell.angle_alpha   90.00
_cell.angle_beta   90.00
_cell.angle_gamma   90.00
#
_symmetry.space_group_name_H-M   'P 1'
#
loop_
_entity.id
_entity.type
_entity.pdbx_description
1 polymer ?
#
loop_
_entity_poly.entity_id
_entity_poly.type
_entity_poly.pdbx_seq_one_letter_code
_entity_poly.pdbx_strand_id
1 'polypeptide(L)'
;MKDLVAGGGGRFLVLYLKQQRQIAIYDANEVKIVKTIPLETDDALIAAGAEDFVVADRTGKKLERWSFASLQKEAETPLPDNTQLKQMALGYASQGPLMLYLENETDKQNQFLLLFCDLETLQDDPAYDTIKLAEVSAPDLLTFRASGDGTVFTLHNPRDGDFEGLFAVNRKPLYSKIWKFGKNRNGDTYGNYNLPDWNGSLMLTESGPYSQAYQYRGFKRGGRSVVPSTHANFYVSHPMESNSVDIFLAESGEKIASTVVGPLGKLSDEISPRGNAAQARKLDDLISLEKRVHYIYQADQIVTIPFSDDALRIVPFSLVENLDKAKEGYLFASSVSPQLCIRGSQLDYQLEFKSSSPSVTIELSAAPEGMQLSETGRLTWQVPETFEDNSVYVIITLYSEDQQMAFQVFQLFVQDEARG
;
A
#
# COMPACT_ATOMS: atom_id res chain seq x y z
N MET A 1 8.49 -17.12 -9.29
CA MET A 1 8.56 -15.87 -8.50
C MET A 1 8.37 -16.22 -7.04
N LYS A 2 9.12 -15.62 -6.11
CA LYS A 2 9.03 -15.86 -4.66
C LYS A 2 8.35 -14.68 -3.94
N ASP A 3 8.56 -13.46 -4.43
CA ASP A 3 7.91 -12.27 -3.89
C ASP A 3 7.70 -11.21 -4.98
N LEU A 4 6.80 -10.27 -4.73
CA LEU A 4 6.50 -9.11 -5.57
C LEU A 4 6.06 -7.93 -4.71
N VAL A 5 6.60 -6.73 -4.98
CA VAL A 5 6.16 -5.48 -4.36
C VAL A 5 5.94 -4.39 -5.42
N ALA A 6 4.97 -3.50 -5.19
CA ALA A 6 4.78 -2.32 -6.02
C ALA A 6 5.69 -1.17 -5.56
N GLY A 7 6.13 -0.34 -6.50
CA GLY A 7 6.92 0.88 -6.25
C GLY A 7 6.73 1.89 -7.39
N GLY A 8 7.45 3.00 -7.37
CA GLY A 8 7.32 4.01 -8.42
C GLY A 8 6.01 4.77 -8.39
N GLY A 9 5.40 4.92 -7.20
CA GLY A 9 4.03 5.43 -7.09
C GLY A 9 2.97 4.48 -7.67
N GLY A 10 3.32 3.21 -7.89
CA GLY A 10 2.44 2.19 -8.46
C GLY A 10 2.80 1.74 -9.87
N ARG A 11 3.71 2.43 -10.54
CA ARG A 11 4.14 2.14 -11.93
C ARG A 11 4.97 0.86 -12.04
N PHE A 12 5.84 0.60 -11.09
CA PHE A 12 6.77 -0.54 -11.17
C PHE A 12 6.31 -1.68 -10.28
N LEU A 13 6.51 -2.90 -10.76
CA LEU A 13 6.48 -4.09 -9.90
C LEU A 13 7.90 -4.65 -9.83
N VAL A 14 8.39 -4.85 -8.60
CA VAL A 14 9.70 -5.45 -8.31
C VAL A 14 9.48 -6.91 -7.97
N LEU A 15 10.05 -7.80 -8.77
CA LEU A 15 9.82 -9.24 -8.69
C LEU A 15 11.08 -9.93 -8.18
N TYR A 16 10.95 -10.71 -7.11
CA TYR A 16 12.02 -11.59 -6.67
C TYR A 16 11.90 -12.98 -7.32
N LEU A 17 12.85 -13.28 -8.22
CA LEU A 17 12.98 -14.55 -8.93
C LEU A 17 14.00 -15.46 -8.25
N LYS A 18 13.61 -16.06 -7.12
CA LYS A 18 14.51 -16.85 -6.26
C LYS A 18 15.31 -17.93 -7.01
N GLN A 19 14.67 -18.75 -7.84
CA GLN A 19 15.33 -19.85 -8.56
C GLN A 19 16.35 -19.34 -9.59
N GLN A 20 16.08 -18.19 -10.20
CA GLN A 20 16.97 -17.52 -11.14
C GLN A 20 18.03 -16.65 -10.45
N ARG A 21 17.92 -16.44 -9.13
CA ARG A 21 18.72 -15.50 -8.34
C ARG A 21 18.74 -14.11 -8.97
N GLN A 22 17.55 -13.58 -9.23
CA GLN A 22 17.40 -12.28 -9.88
C GLN A 22 16.29 -11.45 -9.25
N ILE A 23 16.45 -10.13 -9.32
CA ILE A 23 15.34 -9.18 -9.22
C ILE A 23 14.98 -8.72 -10.62
N ALA A 24 13.71 -8.81 -11.00
CA ALA A 24 13.20 -8.28 -12.26
C ALA A 24 12.31 -7.07 -12.01
N ILE A 25 12.44 -6.03 -12.83
CA ILE A 25 11.67 -4.79 -12.72
C ILE A 25 10.70 -4.74 -13.89
N TYR A 26 9.41 -4.89 -13.61
CA TYR A 26 8.33 -4.68 -14.58
C TYR A 26 7.93 -3.21 -14.56
N ASP A 27 7.86 -2.58 -15.73
CA ASP A 27 7.32 -1.24 -15.90
C ASP A 27 5.93 -1.32 -16.53
N ALA A 28 4.91 -0.85 -15.81
CA ALA A 28 3.54 -0.85 -16.28
C ALA A 28 3.32 0.04 -17.51
N ASN A 29 4.08 1.13 -17.65
CA ASN A 29 3.95 2.02 -18.80
C ASN A 29 4.57 1.43 -20.06
N GLU A 30 5.67 0.67 -19.92
CA GLU A 30 6.33 0.00 -21.04
C GLU A 30 5.81 -1.43 -21.29
N VAL A 31 5.00 -1.96 -20.36
CA VAL A 31 4.40 -3.31 -20.40
C VAL A 31 5.45 -4.41 -20.60
N LYS A 32 6.61 -4.28 -19.93
CA LYS A 32 7.72 -5.25 -20.04
C LYS A 32 8.64 -5.23 -18.83
N ILE A 33 9.49 -6.25 -18.72
CA ILE A 33 10.64 -6.23 -17.82
C ILE A 33 11.71 -5.29 -18.40
N VAL A 34 11.97 -4.17 -17.72
CA VAL A 34 12.94 -3.14 -18.14
C VAL A 34 14.35 -3.39 -17.59
N LYS A 35 14.47 -4.18 -16.51
CA LYS A 35 15.75 -4.52 -15.89
C LYS A 35 15.69 -5.89 -15.22
N THR A 36 16.81 -6.60 -15.26
CA THR A 36 17.09 -7.74 -14.38
C THR A 36 18.39 -7.50 -13.64
N ILE A 37 18.40 -7.73 -12.34
CA ILE A 37 19.54 -7.56 -11.44
C ILE A 37 19.93 -8.94 -10.92
N PRO A 38 21.14 -9.44 -11.17
CA PRO A 38 21.61 -10.70 -10.59
C PRO A 38 21.82 -10.55 -9.08
N LEU A 39 21.53 -11.61 -8.35
CA LEU A 39 21.75 -11.73 -6.91
C LEU A 39 22.86 -12.74 -6.65
N GLU A 40 23.74 -12.41 -5.71
CA GLU A 40 24.80 -13.32 -5.24
C GLU A 40 24.21 -14.55 -4.51
N THR A 41 23.08 -14.36 -3.84
CA THR A 41 22.41 -15.37 -3.01
C THR A 41 20.95 -15.56 -3.43
N ASP A 42 20.35 -16.66 -2.98
CA ASP A 42 18.92 -16.94 -3.13
C ASP A 42 18.15 -16.66 -1.82
N ASP A 43 18.68 -15.77 -0.98
CA ASP A 43 18.10 -15.37 0.28
C ASP A 43 17.95 -13.84 0.38
N ALA A 44 17.05 -13.32 -0.46
CA ALA A 44 16.79 -11.90 -0.56
C ALA A 44 15.40 -11.49 -0.06
N LEU A 45 15.28 -10.25 0.41
CA LEU A 45 14.01 -9.56 0.65
C LEU A 45 13.95 -8.29 -0.19
N ILE A 46 12.74 -7.86 -0.53
CA ILE A 46 12.50 -6.66 -1.33
C ILE A 46 11.47 -5.75 -0.67
N ALA A 47 11.66 -4.44 -0.83
CA ALA A 47 10.70 -3.39 -0.49
C ALA A 47 10.84 -2.26 -1.53
N ALA A 48 9.78 -1.52 -1.83
CA ALA A 48 9.84 -0.48 -2.86
C ALA A 48 9.04 0.77 -2.47
N GLY A 49 9.62 1.92 -2.78
CA GLY A 49 9.12 3.26 -2.49
C GLY A 49 8.72 4.02 -3.76
N ALA A 50 8.55 5.33 -3.62
CA ALA A 50 8.17 6.24 -4.71
C ALA A 50 9.24 6.33 -5.81
N GLU A 51 10.51 6.41 -5.42
CA GLU A 51 11.63 6.68 -6.34
C GLU A 51 12.67 5.57 -6.34
N ASP A 52 12.76 4.84 -5.23
CA ASP A 52 13.75 3.80 -5.00
C ASP A 52 13.12 2.47 -4.61
N PHE A 53 13.88 1.39 -4.78
CA PHE A 53 13.61 0.10 -4.16
C PHE A 53 14.83 -0.42 -3.44
N VAL A 54 14.58 -1.26 -2.43
CA VAL A 54 15.58 -1.83 -1.55
C VAL A 54 15.62 -3.33 -1.71
N VAL A 55 16.82 -3.86 -1.90
CA VAL A 55 17.10 -5.29 -1.93
C VAL A 55 17.97 -5.60 -0.72
N ALA A 56 17.52 -6.52 0.13
CA ALA A 56 18.33 -7.05 1.21
C ALA A 56 18.91 -8.40 0.82
N ASP A 57 20.22 -8.58 0.94
CA ASP A 57 20.87 -9.89 0.92
C ASP A 57 21.10 -10.33 2.37
N ARG A 58 20.28 -11.26 2.85
CA ARG A 58 20.32 -11.69 4.26
C ARG A 58 21.53 -12.55 4.57
N THR A 59 21.98 -13.35 3.60
CA THR A 59 23.18 -14.19 3.74
C THR A 59 24.44 -13.32 3.68
N GLY A 60 24.50 -12.37 2.75
CA GLY A 60 25.57 -11.37 2.65
C GLY A 60 25.50 -10.26 3.71
N LYS A 61 24.45 -10.26 4.54
CA LYS A 61 24.17 -9.27 5.60
C LYS A 61 24.24 -7.81 5.14
N LYS A 62 23.60 -7.47 4.03
CA LYS A 62 23.59 -6.11 3.48
C LYS A 62 22.24 -5.67 2.92
N LEU A 63 22.04 -4.35 2.86
CA LEU A 63 20.97 -3.65 2.19
C LEU A 63 21.54 -2.88 1.00
N GLU A 64 20.84 -2.88 -0.12
CA GLU A 64 21.17 -2.11 -1.31
C GLU A 64 19.97 -1.26 -1.73
N ARG A 65 20.19 0.04 -2.00
CA ARG A 65 19.19 0.94 -2.57
C ARG A 65 19.44 1.13 -4.06
N TRP A 66 18.38 1.04 -4.83
CA TRP A 66 18.38 1.14 -6.27
C TRP A 66 17.33 2.15 -6.73
N SER A 67 17.69 2.99 -7.69
CA SER A 67 16.76 3.99 -8.24
C SER A 67 15.91 3.42 -9.37
N PHE A 68 14.62 3.75 -9.38
CA PHE A 68 13.74 3.46 -10.51
C PHE A 68 14.06 4.31 -11.74
N ALA A 69 14.62 5.51 -11.55
CA ALA A 69 14.94 6.42 -12.65
C ALA A 69 16.19 5.97 -13.42
N SER A 70 17.25 5.59 -12.70
CA SER A 70 18.52 5.18 -13.30
C SER A 70 18.63 3.66 -13.51
N LEU A 71 17.86 2.87 -12.74
CA LEU A 71 17.97 1.41 -12.64
C LEU A 71 19.38 0.95 -12.24
N GLN A 72 20.05 1.77 -11.43
CA GLN A 72 21.37 1.55 -10.87
C GLN A 72 21.33 1.53 -9.34
N LYS A 73 22.33 0.87 -8.74
CA LYS A 73 22.54 0.89 -7.30
C LYS A 73 23.13 2.23 -6.90
N GLU A 74 22.52 2.88 -5.91
CA GLU A 74 22.92 4.22 -5.44
C GLU A 74 23.51 4.18 -4.03
N ALA A 75 23.09 3.22 -3.20
CA ALA A 75 23.66 3.01 -1.86
C ALA A 75 23.73 1.53 -1.48
N GLU A 76 24.65 1.22 -0.55
CA GLU A 76 24.78 -0.09 0.09
C GLU A 76 25.22 0.11 1.54
N THR A 77 24.65 -0.66 2.47
CA THR A 77 25.02 -0.64 3.89
C THR A 77 24.89 -2.03 4.51
N PRO A 78 25.71 -2.41 5.51
CA PRO A 78 25.50 -3.65 6.25
C PRO A 78 24.16 -3.65 7.01
N LEU A 79 23.60 -4.83 7.24
CA LEU A 79 22.49 -5.00 8.18
C LEU A 79 22.97 -4.71 9.62
N PRO A 80 22.08 -4.25 10.52
CA PRO A 80 22.43 -4.04 11.92
C PRO A 80 23.07 -5.26 12.58
N ASP A 81 24.17 -5.04 13.31
CA ASP A 81 24.92 -6.11 13.98
C ASP A 81 24.05 -6.92 14.95
N ASN A 82 24.36 -8.21 15.09
CA ASN A 82 23.66 -9.14 15.99
C ASN A 82 22.14 -9.22 15.73
N THR A 83 21.72 -8.99 14.50
CA THR A 83 20.32 -9.16 14.09
C THR A 83 20.16 -10.07 12.88
N GLN A 84 19.00 -10.69 12.77
CA GLN A 84 18.51 -11.34 11.57
C GLN A 84 17.34 -10.55 10.99
N LEU A 85 17.44 -10.17 9.73
CA LEU A 85 16.34 -9.52 9.03
C LEU A 85 15.26 -10.54 8.66
N LYS A 86 14.06 -10.34 9.21
CA LYS A 86 12.90 -11.20 8.96
C LYS A 86 12.01 -10.67 7.85
N GLN A 87 11.77 -9.36 7.83
CA GLN A 87 10.95 -8.72 6.80
C GLN A 87 11.35 -7.25 6.60
N MET A 88 10.96 -6.69 5.46
CA MET A 88 10.96 -5.25 5.21
C MET A 88 9.55 -4.77 4.82
N ALA A 89 9.25 -3.50 5.05
CA ALA A 89 8.07 -2.83 4.50
C ALA A 89 8.40 -1.36 4.15
N LEU A 90 7.90 -0.91 3.00
CA LEU A 90 8.02 0.45 2.49
C LEU A 90 6.76 0.76 1.67
N GLY A 91 6.23 1.98 1.81
CA GLY A 91 5.06 2.41 1.05
C GLY A 91 5.41 2.69 -0.41
N TYR A 92 4.66 2.12 -1.36
CA TYR A 92 4.98 2.16 -2.80
C TYR A 92 5.01 3.57 -3.43
N ALA A 93 4.44 4.56 -2.75
CA ALA A 93 4.40 5.98 -3.11
C ALA A 93 5.08 6.85 -2.04
N SER A 94 5.94 6.26 -1.21
CA SER A 94 6.63 6.92 -0.11
C SER A 94 8.13 7.07 -0.36
N GLN A 95 8.72 8.15 0.15
CA GLN A 95 10.18 8.30 0.25
C GLN A 95 10.73 7.76 1.58
N GLY A 96 9.90 7.08 2.38
CA GLY A 96 10.28 6.50 3.66
C GLY A 96 9.26 6.77 4.76
N PRO A 97 9.42 6.13 5.93
CA PRO A 97 10.60 5.36 6.32
C PRO A 97 10.60 3.92 5.76
N LEU A 98 11.79 3.33 5.62
CA LEU A 98 11.94 1.89 5.43
C LEU A 98 11.82 1.21 6.79
N MET A 99 10.84 0.32 6.96
CA MET A 99 10.73 -0.49 8.17
C MET A 99 11.49 -1.81 8.01
N LEU A 100 12.35 -2.12 8.97
CA LEU A 100 13.02 -3.41 9.13
C LEU A 100 12.41 -4.16 10.32
N TYR A 101 11.96 -5.40 10.07
CA TYR A 101 11.56 -6.32 11.13
C TYR A 101 12.74 -7.25 11.45
N LEU A 102 13.28 -7.11 12.66
CA LEU A 102 14.54 -7.71 13.09
C LEU A 102 14.32 -8.69 14.24
N GLU A 103 15.06 -9.80 14.20
CA GLU A 103 15.28 -10.68 15.35
C GLU A 103 16.67 -10.41 15.93
N ASN A 104 16.75 -10.01 17.19
CA ASN A 104 18.00 -9.84 17.93
C ASN A 104 18.54 -11.22 18.36
N GLU A 105 19.80 -11.50 18.01
CA GLU A 105 20.47 -12.77 18.27
C GLU A 105 20.98 -12.88 19.72
N THR A 106 21.07 -11.75 20.44
CA THR A 106 21.72 -11.65 21.76
C THR A 106 20.77 -11.28 22.89
N ASP A 107 19.80 -10.40 22.65
CA ASP A 107 18.81 -9.98 23.65
C ASP A 107 17.52 -10.79 23.53
N LYS A 108 17.44 -11.88 24.30
CA LYS A 108 16.23 -12.75 24.33
C LYS A 108 15.01 -12.07 24.96
N GLN A 109 15.17 -11.01 25.75
CA GLN A 109 14.03 -10.30 26.33
C GLN A 109 13.39 -9.34 25.32
N ASN A 110 14.19 -8.75 24.44
CA ASN A 110 13.73 -7.90 23.33
C ASN A 110 14.08 -8.53 21.98
N GLN A 111 13.78 -9.82 21.84
CA GLN A 111 14.20 -10.63 20.70
C GLN A 111 13.65 -10.09 19.37
N PHE A 112 12.49 -9.45 19.35
CA PHE A 112 11.85 -8.98 18.12
C PHE A 112 11.58 -7.47 18.19
N LEU A 113 11.99 -6.75 17.15
CA LEU A 113 11.86 -5.30 17.09
C LEU A 113 11.65 -4.78 15.67
N LEU A 114 11.08 -3.59 15.57
CA LEU A 114 10.98 -2.80 14.35
C LEU A 114 11.96 -1.64 14.43
N LEU A 115 12.81 -1.52 13.43
CA LEU A 115 13.72 -0.40 13.20
C LEU A 115 13.22 0.37 11.98
N PHE A 116 13.28 1.69 12.02
CA PHE A 116 12.94 2.54 10.89
C PHE A 116 14.21 3.19 10.37
N CYS A 117 14.44 3.05 9.08
CA CYS A 117 15.59 3.61 8.43
C CYS A 117 15.18 4.75 7.51
N ASP A 118 16.05 5.75 7.45
CA ASP A 118 16.01 6.78 6.43
C ASP A 118 16.34 6.12 5.09
N LEU A 119 15.49 6.32 4.09
CA LEU A 119 15.61 5.61 2.83
C LEU A 119 16.86 6.05 2.06
N GLU A 120 17.24 7.33 2.13
CA GLU A 120 18.37 7.87 1.39
C GLU A 120 19.71 7.28 1.87
N THR A 121 19.88 7.21 3.20
CA THR A 121 21.11 6.78 3.86
C THR A 121 21.12 5.29 4.23
N LEU A 122 19.95 4.64 4.26
CA LEU A 122 19.73 3.30 4.79
C LEU A 122 20.18 3.11 6.26
N GLN A 123 20.36 4.19 7.00
CA GLN A 123 20.70 4.17 8.43
C GLN A 123 19.46 4.30 9.30
N ASP A 124 19.58 3.94 10.59
CA ASP A 124 18.56 4.21 11.60
C ASP A 124 18.14 5.70 11.58
N ASP A 125 16.84 5.95 11.47
CA ASP A 125 16.29 7.30 11.46
C ASP A 125 15.85 7.66 12.89
N PRO A 126 16.59 8.57 13.58
CA PRO A 126 16.29 8.94 14.95
C PRO A 126 14.95 9.67 15.09
N ALA A 127 14.36 10.15 13.98
CA ALA A 127 13.03 10.75 13.98
C ALA A 127 11.94 9.73 14.29
N TYR A 128 12.21 8.43 14.20
CA TYR A 128 11.27 7.38 14.56
C TYR A 128 11.70 6.65 15.83
N ASP A 129 10.74 6.02 16.51
CA ASP A 129 11.02 5.17 17.66
C ASP A 129 11.24 3.73 17.23
N THR A 130 12.26 3.08 17.79
CA THR A 130 12.38 1.63 17.73
C THR A 130 11.22 0.99 18.49
N ILE A 131 10.46 0.12 17.83
CA ILE A 131 9.32 -0.56 18.45
C ILE A 131 9.72 -1.97 18.88
N LYS A 132 9.62 -2.26 20.17
CA LYS A 132 9.87 -3.61 20.72
C LYS A 132 8.58 -4.43 20.72
N LEU A 133 8.66 -5.69 20.31
CA LEU A 133 7.51 -6.59 20.19
C LEU A 133 7.44 -7.63 21.32
N ALA A 134 8.08 -7.37 22.46
CA ALA A 134 8.17 -8.29 23.61
C ALA A 134 6.79 -8.69 24.18
N GLU A 135 5.76 -7.88 23.98
CA GLU A 135 4.39 -8.15 24.45
C GLU A 135 3.49 -8.76 23.37
N VAL A 136 4.01 -9.05 22.18
CA VAL A 136 3.24 -9.65 21.08
C VAL A 136 3.37 -11.17 21.14
N SER A 137 2.25 -11.89 21.01
CA SER A 137 2.24 -13.34 20.94
C SER A 137 2.76 -13.85 19.59
N ALA A 138 3.55 -14.92 19.61
CA ALA A 138 4.15 -15.56 18.42
C ALA A 138 4.76 -14.54 17.44
N PRO A 139 5.67 -13.67 17.91
CA PRO A 139 6.20 -12.56 17.12
C PRO A 139 6.94 -13.05 15.87
N ASP A 140 7.54 -14.24 15.91
CA ASP A 140 8.28 -14.89 14.83
C ASP A 140 7.47 -15.12 13.53
N LEU A 141 6.14 -15.01 13.60
CA LEU A 141 5.22 -15.25 12.50
C LEU A 141 4.56 -13.97 11.96
N LEU A 142 4.92 -12.80 12.50
CA LEU A 142 4.29 -11.55 12.11
C LEU A 142 4.62 -11.18 10.67
N THR A 143 3.60 -10.71 9.98
CA THR A 143 3.71 -10.09 8.65
C THR A 143 3.37 -8.61 8.75
N PHE A 144 4.07 -7.80 7.96
CA PHE A 144 3.90 -6.34 7.97
C PHE A 144 3.60 -5.80 6.58
N ARG A 145 2.74 -4.78 6.49
CA ARG A 145 2.48 -4.05 5.24
C ARG A 145 2.44 -2.54 5.53
N ALA A 146 2.92 -1.75 4.58
CA ALA A 146 2.86 -0.28 4.66
C ALA A 146 1.70 0.22 3.79
N SER A 147 1.09 1.33 4.19
CA SER A 147 0.24 2.14 3.33
C SER A 147 1.04 2.65 2.14
N GLY A 148 0.37 3.02 1.05
CA GLY A 148 1.03 3.54 -0.15
C GLY A 148 1.95 4.73 0.14
N ASP A 149 1.51 5.66 0.98
CA ASP A 149 2.26 6.84 1.41
C ASP A 149 3.30 6.57 2.52
N GLY A 150 3.31 5.36 3.09
CA GLY A 150 4.24 4.95 4.14
C GLY A 150 3.96 5.54 5.53
N THR A 151 2.79 6.14 5.76
CA THR A 151 2.45 6.75 7.07
C THR A 151 1.86 5.74 8.06
N VAL A 152 1.29 4.65 7.56
CA VAL A 152 0.59 3.64 8.36
C VAL A 152 1.14 2.25 8.06
N PHE A 153 1.38 1.46 9.10
CA PHE A 153 1.83 0.08 8.97
C PHE A 153 0.86 -0.86 9.67
N THR A 154 0.60 -1.99 9.03
CA THR A 154 -0.16 -3.08 9.62
C THR A 154 0.78 -4.17 10.09
N LEU A 155 0.33 -4.86 11.12
CA LEU A 155 0.89 -6.12 11.54
C LEU A 155 -0.23 -7.16 11.59
N HIS A 156 0.09 -8.37 11.18
CA HIS A 156 -0.84 -9.49 11.16
C HIS A 156 -0.12 -10.78 11.56
N ASN A 157 -0.72 -11.55 12.46
CA ASN A 157 -0.28 -12.90 12.80
C ASN A 157 -1.17 -13.96 12.11
N PRO A 158 -0.63 -14.71 11.12
CA PRO A 158 -1.41 -15.64 10.31
C PRO A 158 -1.75 -16.97 10.99
N ARG A 159 -1.11 -17.34 12.11
CA ARG A 159 -1.37 -18.65 12.77
C ARG A 159 -2.50 -18.62 13.77
N ASP A 160 -2.59 -17.55 14.55
CA ASP A 160 -3.57 -17.49 15.63
C ASP A 160 -4.86 -16.78 15.18
N GLY A 161 -4.83 -16.03 14.06
CA GLY A 161 -5.95 -15.19 13.61
C GLY A 161 -6.40 -14.15 14.64
N ASP A 162 -5.64 -14.00 15.73
CA ASP A 162 -6.05 -13.40 16.99
C ASP A 162 -5.29 -12.10 17.30
N PHE A 163 -4.22 -11.77 16.54
CA PHE A 163 -3.46 -10.53 16.69
C PHE A 163 -3.45 -9.73 15.38
N GLU A 164 -4.25 -8.67 15.38
CA GLU A 164 -4.26 -7.65 14.34
C GLU A 164 -3.94 -6.30 14.99
N GLY A 165 -3.03 -5.57 14.37
CA GLY A 165 -2.62 -4.27 14.86
C GLY A 165 -2.41 -3.30 13.71
N LEU A 166 -2.81 -2.05 13.94
CA LEU A 166 -2.35 -0.93 13.14
C LEU A 166 -1.37 -0.15 14.00
N PHE A 167 -0.32 0.36 13.39
CA PHE A 167 0.40 1.46 14.02
C PHE A 167 0.68 2.55 13.00
N ALA A 168 0.30 3.76 13.38
CA ALA A 168 0.74 4.95 12.68
C ALA A 168 2.20 5.19 13.09
N VAL A 169 3.07 5.26 12.09
CA VAL A 169 4.48 5.57 12.30
C VAL A 169 4.61 7.07 12.18
N ASN A 170 4.78 7.73 13.32
CA ASN A 170 4.86 9.17 13.37
C ASN A 170 6.32 9.61 13.55
N ARG A 171 6.73 10.67 12.84
CA ARG A 171 7.98 11.37 13.12
C ARG A 171 7.86 12.12 14.46
N LYS A 172 8.91 12.04 15.28
CA LYS A 172 9.03 12.80 16.53
C LYS A 172 8.80 14.30 16.27
N PRO A 173 8.11 15.02 17.17
CA PRO A 173 7.79 14.62 18.55
C PRO A 173 6.51 13.79 18.70
N LEU A 174 5.84 13.42 17.61
CA LEU A 174 4.66 12.56 17.66
C LEU A 174 5.11 11.13 17.97
N TYR A 175 4.47 10.51 18.96
CA TYR A 175 4.76 9.12 19.32
C TYR A 175 4.06 8.16 18.38
N SER A 176 4.74 7.07 18.02
CA SER A 176 4.11 5.97 17.28
C SER A 176 2.93 5.42 18.09
N LYS A 177 1.75 5.40 17.47
CA LYS A 177 0.54 4.93 18.15
C LYS A 177 0.25 3.52 17.69
N ILE A 178 0.59 2.54 18.53
CA ILE A 178 0.21 1.15 18.29
C ILE A 178 -1.21 0.95 18.79
N TRP A 179 -2.11 0.74 17.85
CA TRP A 179 -3.46 0.29 18.12
C TRP A 179 -3.44 -1.24 18.12
N LYS A 180 -3.41 -1.81 19.33
CA LYS A 180 -3.61 -3.25 19.51
C LYS A 180 -5.10 -3.52 19.42
N PHE A 181 -5.55 -4.22 18.39
CA PHE A 181 -6.93 -4.64 18.32
C PHE A 181 -7.03 -6.03 18.93
N GLY A 182 -7.62 -6.09 20.13
CA GLY A 182 -8.11 -7.34 20.67
C GLY A 182 -9.36 -7.79 19.91
N LYS A 183 -9.61 -9.10 19.90
CA LYS A 183 -10.75 -9.78 19.23
C LYS A 183 -11.95 -8.85 18.98
N ASN A 184 -12.26 -8.60 17.72
CA ASN A 184 -13.62 -8.17 17.40
C ASN A 184 -14.55 -9.34 17.74
N ARG A 185 -15.51 -9.13 18.66
CA ARG A 185 -16.48 -10.15 19.10
C ARG A 185 -17.30 -10.75 17.95
N ASN A 186 -17.32 -10.12 16.79
CA ASN A 186 -18.13 -10.52 15.64
C ASN A 186 -17.37 -11.39 14.62
N GLY A 187 -16.05 -11.58 14.75
CA GLY A 187 -15.27 -12.37 13.79
C GLY A 187 -15.14 -11.76 12.39
N ASP A 188 -15.50 -10.47 12.24
CA ASP A 188 -15.52 -9.75 10.96
C ASP A 188 -14.11 -9.54 10.35
N THR A 189 -13.03 -9.86 11.07
CA THR A 189 -11.64 -9.58 10.66
C THR A 189 -10.79 -10.84 10.48
N TYR A 190 -11.36 -12.02 10.73
CA TYR A 190 -10.68 -13.29 10.45
C TYR A 190 -10.31 -13.37 8.97
N GLY A 191 -9.02 -13.59 8.69
CA GLY A 191 -8.53 -13.76 7.33
C GLY A 191 -7.00 -13.84 7.29
N ASN A 192 -6.47 -14.11 6.10
CA ASN A 192 -5.04 -14.30 5.89
C ASN A 192 -4.23 -12.99 5.81
N TYR A 193 -4.90 -11.84 5.75
CA TYR A 193 -4.25 -10.54 5.62
C TYR A 193 -5.10 -9.41 6.19
N ASN A 194 -4.39 -8.34 6.57
CA ASN A 194 -4.98 -7.05 6.92
C ASN A 194 -4.10 -5.93 6.32
N LEU A 195 -4.62 -5.21 5.33
CA LEU A 195 -3.84 -4.34 4.46
C LEU A 195 -4.29 -2.89 4.62
N PRO A 196 -3.38 -1.93 4.83
CA PRO A 196 -3.75 -0.53 4.71
C PRO A 196 -3.98 -0.20 3.23
N ASP A 197 -4.89 0.73 2.96
CA ASP A 197 -4.97 1.39 1.66
C ASP A 197 -3.83 2.41 1.48
N TRP A 198 -3.99 3.35 0.54
CA TRP A 198 -2.92 4.28 0.20
C TRP A 198 -2.44 5.15 1.36
N ASN A 199 -3.30 5.60 2.28
CA ASN A 199 -2.90 6.35 3.49
C ASN A 199 -3.29 5.66 4.81
N GLY A 200 -3.74 4.41 4.74
CA GLY A 200 -4.22 3.65 5.90
C GLY A 200 -5.55 4.14 6.46
N SER A 201 -6.33 4.94 5.73
CA SER A 201 -7.70 5.31 6.13
C SER A 201 -8.63 4.10 6.08
N LEU A 202 -8.39 3.20 5.14
CA LEU A 202 -9.06 1.91 5.05
C LEU A 202 -8.11 0.75 5.40
N MET A 203 -8.73 -0.24 6.03
CA MET A 203 -8.20 -1.56 6.31
C MET A 203 -8.92 -2.54 5.40
N LEU A 204 -8.19 -3.15 4.48
CA LEU A 204 -8.69 -4.04 3.44
C LEU A 204 -8.39 -5.50 3.84
N THR A 205 -9.44 -6.29 3.95
CA THR A 205 -9.39 -7.67 4.46
C THR A 205 -10.10 -8.64 3.51
N GLU A 206 -10.14 -9.92 3.87
CA GLU A 206 -10.90 -10.94 3.15
C GLU A 206 -12.41 -10.79 3.26
N SER A 207 -12.91 -9.96 4.20
CA SER A 207 -14.34 -9.71 4.46
C SER A 207 -14.81 -8.34 3.95
N GLY A 208 -13.89 -7.47 3.53
CA GLY A 208 -14.20 -6.17 2.93
C GLY A 208 -13.34 -5.02 3.47
N PRO A 209 -13.74 -3.77 3.19
CA PRO A 209 -13.05 -2.59 3.69
C PRO A 209 -13.62 -2.14 5.04
N TYR A 210 -12.74 -1.74 5.95
CA TYR A 210 -13.05 -1.22 7.27
C TYR A 210 -12.30 0.08 7.54
N SER A 211 -12.80 0.94 8.40
CA SER A 211 -12.00 2.05 8.95
C SER A 211 -11.00 1.54 9.97
N GLN A 212 -10.05 2.39 10.38
CA GLN A 212 -9.14 2.10 11.50
C GLN A 212 -9.88 1.78 12.82
N ALA A 213 -11.11 2.26 12.97
CA ALA A 213 -11.99 1.95 14.10
C ALA A 213 -12.83 0.66 13.90
N TYR A 214 -12.50 -0.16 12.89
CA TYR A 214 -13.19 -1.40 12.51
C TYR A 214 -14.68 -1.21 12.19
N GLN A 215 -15.05 -0.03 11.71
CA GLN A 215 -16.38 0.19 11.15
C GLN A 215 -16.35 -0.22 9.69
N TYR A 216 -17.30 -1.06 9.27
CA TYR A 216 -17.42 -1.48 7.88
C TYR A 216 -17.63 -0.26 6.97
N ARG A 217 -16.86 -0.17 5.89
CA ARG A 217 -16.86 0.96 4.93
C ARG A 217 -17.32 0.59 3.53
N GLY A 218 -17.67 -0.67 3.29
CA GLY A 218 -18.19 -1.10 2.00
C GLY A 218 -19.63 -0.66 1.80
N PHE A 219 -20.05 -0.55 0.55
CA PHE A 219 -21.44 -0.19 0.23
C PHE A 219 -22.46 -1.21 0.77
N LYS A 220 -22.14 -2.51 0.77
CA LYS A 220 -22.98 -3.60 1.33
C LYS A 220 -22.13 -4.66 2.02
N ARG A 221 -22.47 -5.00 3.27
CA ARG A 221 -21.84 -6.12 4.01
C ARG A 221 -22.04 -7.47 3.29
N GLY A 222 -21.06 -8.37 3.43
CA GLY A 222 -21.03 -9.69 2.78
C GLY A 222 -20.30 -9.70 1.43
N GLY A 223 -19.27 -8.86 1.29
CA GLY A 223 -18.51 -8.66 0.05
C GLY A 223 -17.45 -9.72 -0.24
N ARG A 224 -16.80 -9.59 -1.39
CA ARG A 224 -15.59 -10.34 -1.79
C ARG A 224 -14.41 -9.90 -0.92
N SER A 225 -13.39 -10.75 -0.82
CA SER A 225 -12.07 -10.34 -0.35
C SER A 225 -11.54 -9.18 -1.18
N VAL A 226 -10.93 -8.17 -0.54
CA VAL A 226 -10.46 -6.95 -1.21
C VAL A 226 -8.99 -6.70 -0.93
N VAL A 227 -8.32 -6.01 -1.86
CA VAL A 227 -6.91 -5.62 -1.78
C VAL A 227 -6.74 -4.18 -2.26
N PRO A 228 -5.69 -3.46 -1.81
CA PRO A 228 -5.45 -2.09 -2.24
C PRO A 228 -5.15 -2.02 -3.74
N SER A 229 -5.54 -0.91 -4.37
CA SER A 229 -4.97 -0.50 -5.67
C SER A 229 -3.66 0.26 -5.43
N THR A 230 -2.84 0.40 -6.47
CA THR A 230 -1.70 1.31 -6.45
C THR A 230 -2.08 2.78 -6.65
N HIS A 231 -3.39 3.09 -6.59
CA HIS A 231 -3.92 4.44 -6.64
C HIS A 231 -4.85 4.71 -5.45
N ALA A 232 -4.75 5.91 -4.85
CA ALA A 232 -5.43 6.26 -3.61
C ALA A 232 -6.95 6.13 -3.65
N ASN A 233 -7.55 6.39 -4.81
CA ASN A 233 -9.00 6.48 -4.93
C ASN A 233 -9.69 5.12 -5.10
N PHE A 234 -8.94 4.02 -5.20
CA PHE A 234 -9.49 2.71 -5.52
C PHE A 234 -9.01 1.60 -4.60
N TYR A 235 -9.86 0.60 -4.45
CA TYR A 235 -9.47 -0.76 -4.05
C TYR A 235 -10.20 -1.75 -4.95
N VAL A 236 -9.76 -3.01 -4.96
CA VAL A 236 -10.30 -4.02 -5.88
C VAL A 236 -10.62 -5.32 -5.18
N SER A 237 -11.55 -6.10 -5.74
CA SER A 237 -11.80 -7.45 -5.24
C SER A 237 -10.68 -8.41 -5.64
N HIS A 238 -10.29 -9.27 -4.71
CA HIS A 238 -9.42 -10.40 -5.00
C HIS A 238 -10.21 -11.50 -5.77
N PRO A 239 -9.75 -11.94 -6.95
CA PRO A 239 -10.42 -12.93 -7.79
C PRO A 239 -10.07 -14.37 -7.36
N MET A 240 -10.07 -14.65 -6.04
CA MET A 240 -9.74 -16.00 -5.55
C MET A 240 -10.83 -17.00 -5.94
N GLU A 241 -12.08 -16.61 -5.70
CA GLU A 241 -13.29 -17.41 -5.98
C GLU A 241 -14.06 -16.87 -7.19
N SER A 242 -13.39 -16.07 -8.06
CA SER A 242 -14.00 -15.42 -9.21
C SER A 242 -13.04 -15.34 -10.40
N ASN A 243 -13.57 -15.19 -11.60
CA ASN A 243 -12.80 -14.86 -12.81
C ASN A 243 -12.77 -13.35 -13.09
N SER A 244 -13.29 -12.53 -12.17
CA SER A 244 -13.47 -11.09 -12.33
C SER A 244 -12.84 -10.32 -11.18
N VAL A 245 -12.37 -9.12 -11.50
CA VAL A 245 -11.96 -8.11 -10.52
C VAL A 245 -12.97 -6.98 -10.58
N ASP A 246 -13.62 -6.72 -9.45
CA ASP A 246 -14.47 -5.56 -9.23
C ASP A 246 -13.60 -4.39 -8.75
N ILE A 247 -13.91 -3.19 -9.24
CA ILE A 247 -13.24 -1.94 -8.88
C ILE A 247 -14.19 -1.11 -8.01
N PHE A 248 -13.69 -0.64 -6.88
CA PHE A 248 -14.45 0.14 -5.91
C PHE A 248 -13.80 1.49 -5.66
N LEU A 249 -14.62 2.50 -5.39
CA LEU A 249 -14.16 3.79 -4.86
C LEU A 249 -13.80 3.65 -3.38
N ALA A 250 -12.61 4.09 -3.00
CA ALA A 250 -12.16 4.06 -1.60
C ALA A 250 -13.05 4.92 -0.68
N GLU A 251 -13.45 6.09 -1.15
CA GLU A 251 -14.23 7.05 -0.35
C GLU A 251 -15.63 6.53 0.02
N SER A 252 -16.39 6.07 -0.98
CA SER A 252 -17.80 5.66 -0.82
C SER A 252 -17.99 4.16 -0.60
N GLY A 253 -17.00 3.35 -0.97
CA GLY A 253 -17.10 1.90 -1.01
C GLY A 253 -18.00 1.36 -2.13
N GLU A 254 -18.43 2.21 -3.06
CA GLU A 254 -19.26 1.85 -4.20
C GLU A 254 -18.47 1.08 -5.25
N LYS A 255 -19.07 0.02 -5.81
CA LYS A 255 -18.51 -0.69 -6.96
C LYS A 255 -18.83 0.10 -8.23
N ILE A 256 -17.79 0.57 -8.92
CA ILE A 256 -17.95 1.38 -10.14
C ILE A 256 -17.73 0.59 -11.42
N ALA A 257 -16.96 -0.50 -11.38
CA ALA A 257 -16.70 -1.30 -12.56
C ALA A 257 -16.35 -2.75 -12.21
N SER A 258 -16.34 -3.61 -13.23
CA SER A 258 -15.89 -4.99 -13.12
C SER A 258 -15.27 -5.41 -14.44
N THR A 259 -14.24 -6.25 -14.39
CA THR A 259 -13.61 -6.81 -15.58
C THR A 259 -13.19 -8.25 -15.36
N VAL A 260 -13.22 -9.05 -16.43
CA VAL A 260 -12.80 -10.44 -16.42
C VAL A 260 -11.27 -10.47 -16.59
N VAL A 261 -10.57 -11.04 -15.61
CA VAL A 261 -9.11 -11.17 -15.63
C VAL A 261 -8.63 -12.57 -16.03
N GLY A 262 -9.58 -13.48 -16.27
CA GLY A 262 -9.32 -14.90 -16.45
C GLY A 262 -9.10 -15.63 -15.11
N PRO A 263 -9.04 -16.96 -15.09
CA PRO A 263 -8.86 -17.71 -13.84
C PRO A 263 -7.44 -17.55 -13.30
N LEU A 264 -7.24 -17.25 -12.02
CA LEU A 264 -5.92 -17.31 -11.37
C LEU A 264 -5.31 -18.74 -11.40
N GLY A 265 -6.15 -19.75 -11.62
CA GLY A 265 -5.84 -21.17 -11.38
C GLY A 265 -6.56 -21.67 -10.14
N LYS A 266 -6.30 -22.90 -9.72
CA LYS A 266 -6.85 -23.46 -8.47
C LYS A 266 -5.75 -23.57 -7.42
N LEU A 267 -5.95 -22.94 -6.27
CA LEU A 267 -5.01 -22.99 -5.15
C LEU A 267 -4.83 -24.44 -4.63
N SER A 268 -5.90 -25.25 -4.65
CA SER A 268 -5.87 -26.66 -4.24
C SER A 268 -4.92 -27.52 -5.05
N ASP A 269 -4.67 -27.14 -6.30
CA ASP A 269 -3.85 -27.93 -7.23
C ASP A 269 -2.34 -27.73 -6.93
N GLU A 270 -2.00 -26.71 -6.13
CA GLU A 270 -0.62 -26.27 -5.87
C GLU A 270 -0.13 -26.55 -4.43
N ILE A 271 -1.06 -26.74 -3.48
CA ILE A 271 -0.76 -26.97 -2.06
C ILE A 271 -0.97 -28.44 -1.69
N SER A 272 -0.02 -29.05 -0.97
CA SER A 272 -0.28 -30.36 -0.34
C SER A 272 -0.91 -30.20 1.05
N PRO A 273 -2.09 -30.79 1.32
CA PRO A 273 -2.67 -30.78 2.67
C PRO A 273 -1.83 -31.55 3.70
N ARG A 274 -0.89 -32.42 3.28
CA ARG A 274 -0.10 -33.32 4.16
C ARG A 274 1.36 -33.55 3.70
N GLY A 275 1.91 -32.68 2.86
CA GLY A 275 3.33 -32.74 2.44
C GLY A 275 3.77 -33.95 1.59
N ASN A 276 2.87 -34.86 1.21
CA ASN A 276 3.23 -36.15 0.57
C ASN A 276 3.05 -36.20 -0.96
N ALA A 277 2.84 -35.08 -1.65
CA ALA A 277 2.89 -35.05 -3.11
C ALA A 277 4.27 -34.58 -3.55
N ALA A 278 5.00 -35.41 -4.29
CA ALA A 278 6.38 -35.17 -4.72
C ALA A 278 6.59 -33.89 -5.57
N GLN A 279 5.52 -33.16 -5.92
CA GLN A 279 5.52 -31.95 -6.74
C GLN A 279 4.78 -30.76 -6.10
N ALA A 280 4.10 -30.93 -4.96
CA ALA A 280 3.32 -29.84 -4.37
C ALA A 280 4.19 -28.90 -3.51
N ARG A 281 3.92 -27.60 -3.57
CA ARG A 281 4.71 -26.58 -2.87
C ARG A 281 4.25 -26.43 -1.41
N LYS A 282 5.19 -26.01 -0.55
CA LYS A 282 4.86 -25.55 0.81
C LYS A 282 4.11 -24.21 0.71
N LEU A 283 3.18 -23.97 1.62
CA LEU A 283 2.40 -22.72 1.64
C LEU A 283 3.32 -21.48 1.74
N ASP A 284 4.37 -21.57 2.55
CA ASP A 284 5.37 -20.50 2.73
C ASP A 284 6.21 -20.20 1.47
N ASP A 285 6.15 -21.08 0.46
CA ASP A 285 6.84 -20.89 -0.83
C ASP A 285 6.02 -20.17 -1.89
N LEU A 286 4.73 -19.97 -1.63
CA LEU A 286 3.83 -19.27 -2.54
C LEU A 286 3.90 -17.76 -2.31
N ILE A 287 3.67 -17.00 -3.39
CA ILE A 287 3.32 -15.59 -3.26
C ILE A 287 2.00 -15.52 -2.46
N SER A 288 1.99 -14.66 -1.44
CA SER A 288 0.82 -14.45 -0.58
C SER A 288 -0.36 -13.90 -1.39
N LEU A 289 -1.59 -14.26 -0.98
CA LEU A 289 -2.81 -14.00 -1.75
C LEU A 289 -2.93 -12.53 -2.15
N GLU A 290 -2.76 -11.63 -1.20
CA GLU A 290 -2.91 -10.20 -1.42
C GLU A 290 -1.96 -9.60 -2.46
N LYS A 291 -0.81 -10.25 -2.70
CA LYS A 291 0.18 -9.77 -3.67
C LYS A 291 -0.14 -10.20 -5.10
N ARG A 292 -1.22 -10.95 -5.33
CA ARG A 292 -1.53 -11.58 -6.62
C ARG A 292 -2.35 -10.72 -7.58
N VAL A 293 -2.85 -9.57 -7.13
CA VAL A 293 -3.62 -8.65 -7.99
C VAL A 293 -3.18 -7.22 -7.76
N HIS A 294 -2.88 -6.53 -8.86
CA HIS A 294 -2.48 -5.12 -8.87
C HIS A 294 -3.31 -4.40 -9.91
N TYR A 295 -4.20 -3.52 -9.47
CA TYR A 295 -4.86 -2.58 -10.36
C TYR A 295 -4.03 -1.29 -10.45
N ILE A 296 -3.43 -1.08 -11.62
CA ILE A 296 -2.54 0.05 -11.91
C ILE A 296 -3.32 1.04 -12.77
N TYR A 297 -4.10 1.89 -12.10
CA TYR A 297 -5.02 2.84 -12.75
C TYR A 297 -4.33 3.73 -13.78
N GLN A 298 -3.16 4.26 -13.45
CA GLN A 298 -2.42 5.21 -14.30
C GLN A 298 -1.91 4.58 -15.61
N ALA A 299 -1.83 3.26 -15.67
CA ALA A 299 -1.34 2.51 -16.82
C ALA A 299 -2.43 1.61 -17.43
N ASP A 300 -3.71 1.91 -17.13
CA ASP A 300 -4.90 1.24 -17.67
C ASP A 300 -4.77 -0.29 -17.71
N GLN A 301 -4.36 -0.90 -16.60
CA GLN A 301 -4.18 -2.36 -16.54
C GLN A 301 -4.45 -2.95 -15.17
N ILE A 302 -4.84 -4.23 -15.21
CA ILE A 302 -4.85 -5.12 -14.05
C ILE A 302 -3.80 -6.19 -14.29
N VAL A 303 -2.86 -6.32 -13.36
CA VAL A 303 -1.86 -7.38 -13.36
C VAL A 303 -2.30 -8.44 -12.36
N THR A 304 -2.33 -9.70 -12.80
CA THR A 304 -2.59 -10.84 -11.93
C THR A 304 -1.44 -11.84 -11.97
N ILE A 305 -1.21 -12.50 -10.84
CA ILE A 305 -0.21 -13.57 -10.72
C ILE A 305 -0.93 -14.90 -10.50
N PRO A 306 -0.88 -15.83 -11.48
CA PRO A 306 -1.49 -17.13 -11.34
C PRO A 306 -0.83 -17.93 -10.23
N PHE A 307 -1.53 -18.92 -9.69
CA PHE A 307 -1.01 -19.70 -8.55
C PHE A 307 0.31 -20.40 -8.86
N SER A 308 0.63 -20.69 -10.12
CA SER A 308 1.92 -21.22 -10.58
C SER A 308 3.14 -20.31 -10.28
N ASP A 309 2.92 -19.03 -9.96
CA ASP A 309 3.95 -18.04 -9.64
C ASP A 309 5.02 -17.84 -10.73
N ASP A 310 4.70 -18.14 -11.99
CA ASP A 310 5.65 -18.18 -13.11
C ASP A 310 5.40 -17.11 -14.17
N ALA A 311 4.30 -16.37 -14.09
CA ALA A 311 3.94 -15.33 -15.05
C ALA A 311 3.28 -14.11 -14.42
N LEU A 312 3.45 -12.95 -15.05
CA LEU A 312 2.53 -11.83 -14.90
C LEU A 312 1.50 -11.91 -16.01
N ARG A 313 0.21 -11.88 -15.67
CA ARG A 313 -0.88 -11.76 -16.64
C ARG A 313 -1.38 -10.34 -16.65
N ILE A 314 -1.24 -9.69 -17.78
CA ILE A 314 -1.56 -8.28 -17.96
C ILE A 314 -2.89 -8.20 -18.69
N VAL A 315 -3.87 -7.58 -18.05
CA VAL A 315 -5.21 -7.38 -18.60
C VAL A 315 -5.37 -5.87 -18.82
N PRO A 316 -5.34 -5.40 -20.08
CA PRO A 316 -5.63 -4.01 -20.39
C PRO A 316 -7.05 -3.66 -19.92
N PHE A 317 -7.17 -2.57 -19.17
CA PHE A 317 -8.41 -2.11 -18.59
C PHE A 317 -8.36 -0.60 -18.33
N SER A 318 -8.97 0.18 -19.24
CA SER A 318 -9.24 1.59 -18.99
C SER A 318 -10.58 1.75 -18.28
N LEU A 319 -10.57 2.29 -17.06
CA LEU A 319 -11.80 2.45 -16.27
C LEU A 319 -12.81 3.34 -16.98
N VAL A 320 -12.38 4.52 -17.43
CA VAL A 320 -13.27 5.52 -18.05
C VAL A 320 -13.88 4.98 -19.34
N GLU A 321 -13.08 4.34 -20.21
CA GLU A 321 -13.64 3.74 -21.43
C GLU A 321 -14.68 2.65 -21.13
N ASN A 322 -14.48 1.86 -20.07
CA ASN A 322 -15.43 0.82 -19.69
C ASN A 322 -16.73 1.42 -19.13
N LEU A 323 -16.63 2.50 -18.34
CA LEU A 323 -17.79 3.24 -17.86
C LEU A 323 -18.58 3.88 -19.01
N ASP A 324 -17.89 4.53 -19.96
CA ASP A 324 -18.49 5.11 -21.16
C ASP A 324 -19.23 4.05 -22.00
N LYS A 325 -18.63 2.87 -22.17
CA LYS A 325 -19.25 1.73 -22.87
C LYS A 325 -20.47 1.19 -22.14
N ALA A 326 -20.45 1.19 -20.81
CA ALA A 326 -21.58 0.77 -19.98
C ALA A 326 -22.77 1.74 -20.06
N LYS A 327 -22.53 3.00 -20.45
CA LYS A 327 -23.53 4.08 -20.51
C LYS A 327 -24.20 4.35 -19.16
N GLU A 328 -23.48 4.07 -18.07
CA GLU A 328 -23.89 4.42 -16.71
C GLU A 328 -23.30 5.78 -16.36
N GLY A 329 -24.06 6.61 -15.65
CA GLY A 329 -23.55 7.90 -15.21
C GLY A 329 -22.46 7.70 -14.16
N TYR A 330 -21.37 8.45 -14.24
CA TYR A 330 -20.29 8.40 -13.25
C TYR A 330 -19.76 9.79 -12.92
N LEU A 331 -19.34 9.96 -11.67
CA LEU A 331 -18.61 11.13 -11.18
C LEU A 331 -17.67 10.68 -10.05
N PHE A 332 -16.38 10.96 -10.15
CA PHE A 332 -15.41 10.68 -9.08
C PHE A 332 -14.14 11.53 -9.20
N ALA A 333 -13.53 11.87 -8.07
CA ALA A 333 -12.20 12.49 -8.05
C ALA A 333 -11.13 11.49 -8.52
N SER A 334 -10.20 11.95 -9.37
CA SER A 334 -9.13 11.13 -9.93
C SER A 334 -7.72 11.56 -9.53
N SER A 335 -7.55 12.77 -9.00
CA SER A 335 -6.27 13.22 -8.42
C SER A 335 -6.05 12.61 -7.04
N VAL A 336 -4.79 12.56 -6.61
CA VAL A 336 -4.39 12.16 -5.25
C VAL A 336 -4.27 13.40 -4.38
N SER A 337 -4.97 13.43 -3.26
CA SER A 337 -4.99 14.58 -2.36
C SER A 337 -3.67 14.74 -1.58
N PRO A 338 -3.21 15.97 -1.34
CA PRO A 338 -2.06 16.23 -0.48
C PRO A 338 -2.30 15.73 0.96
N GLN A 339 -1.24 15.30 1.63
CA GLN A 339 -1.28 14.84 3.03
C GLN A 339 -0.53 15.77 3.99
N LEU A 340 0.40 16.57 3.48
CA LEU A 340 1.29 17.40 4.29
C LEU A 340 1.27 18.84 3.78
N CYS A 341 1.33 19.78 4.70
CA CYS A 341 1.64 21.18 4.41
C CYS A 341 2.54 21.76 5.51
N ILE A 342 3.39 22.72 5.12
CA ILE A 342 4.38 23.34 6.01
C ILE A 342 3.87 24.71 6.46
N ARG A 343 3.97 25.03 7.75
CA ARG A 343 3.64 26.37 8.28
C ARG A 343 4.45 27.46 7.57
N GLY A 344 3.80 28.54 7.16
CA GLY A 344 4.42 29.62 6.38
C GLY A 344 4.57 29.33 4.88
N SER A 345 4.31 28.10 4.42
CA SER A 345 4.38 27.75 3.00
C SER A 345 3.02 27.90 2.29
N GLN A 346 3.07 27.96 0.96
CA GLN A 346 1.88 27.90 0.12
C GLN A 346 1.59 26.46 -0.28
N LEU A 347 0.40 25.95 0.09
CA LEU A 347 -0.18 24.76 -0.51
C LEU A 347 -0.80 25.12 -1.86
N ASP A 348 -0.52 24.33 -2.88
CA ASP A 348 -1.08 24.44 -4.22
C ASP A 348 -1.41 23.03 -4.75
N TYR A 349 -2.68 22.78 -5.02
CA TYR A 349 -3.19 21.47 -5.40
C TYR A 349 -4.22 21.60 -6.51
N GLN A 350 -4.06 20.80 -7.57
CA GLN A 350 -5.03 20.72 -8.66
C GLN A 350 -5.92 19.49 -8.46
N LEU A 351 -7.21 19.73 -8.23
CA LEU A 351 -8.22 18.70 -8.28
C LEU A 351 -8.41 18.24 -9.73
N GLU A 352 -8.41 16.92 -9.93
CA GLU A 352 -8.83 16.27 -11.16
C GLU A 352 -9.99 15.33 -10.85
N PHE A 353 -10.92 15.20 -11.79
CA PHE A 353 -12.06 14.31 -11.68
C PHE A 353 -12.47 13.75 -13.04
N LYS A 354 -13.25 12.67 -13.03
CA LYS A 354 -13.88 12.08 -14.21
C LYS A 354 -15.39 12.16 -14.06
N SER A 355 -16.07 12.52 -15.14
CA SER A 355 -17.52 12.70 -15.19
C SER A 355 -18.07 12.24 -16.53
N SER A 356 -19.24 11.61 -16.54
CA SER A 356 -20.06 11.42 -17.76
C SER A 356 -20.91 12.65 -18.10
N SER A 357 -21.15 13.52 -17.11
CA SER A 357 -21.85 14.81 -17.30
C SER A 357 -20.91 15.85 -17.92
N PRO A 358 -21.38 16.66 -18.90
CA PRO A 358 -20.58 17.67 -19.58
C PRO A 358 -20.19 18.86 -18.67
N SER A 359 -20.92 19.04 -17.57
CA SER A 359 -20.72 20.12 -16.62
C SER A 359 -20.68 19.56 -15.19
N VAL A 360 -19.72 20.04 -14.41
CA VAL A 360 -19.53 19.69 -13.01
C VAL A 360 -19.25 20.98 -12.22
N THR A 361 -20.04 21.19 -11.18
CA THR A 361 -19.81 22.26 -10.20
C THR A 361 -18.96 21.74 -9.06
N ILE A 362 -18.00 22.54 -8.61
CA ILE A 362 -17.06 22.19 -7.55
C ILE A 362 -17.27 23.14 -6.37
N GLU A 363 -17.37 22.61 -5.17
CA GLU A 363 -17.59 23.37 -3.95
C GLU A 363 -16.58 22.99 -2.86
N LEU A 364 -16.01 23.99 -2.19
CA LEU A 364 -15.19 23.77 -1.00
C LEU A 364 -16.11 23.74 0.23
N SER A 365 -16.56 22.54 0.60
CA SER A 365 -17.58 22.35 1.64
C SER A 365 -17.03 22.41 3.07
N ALA A 366 -15.75 22.07 3.28
CA ALA A 366 -15.06 22.26 4.54
C ALA A 366 -13.58 22.55 4.30
N ALA A 367 -13.04 23.56 4.98
CA ALA A 367 -11.64 23.98 4.85
C ALA A 367 -11.22 24.90 6.01
N PRO A 368 -9.91 25.03 6.31
CA PRO A 368 -9.40 26.05 7.22
C PRO A 368 -9.60 27.47 6.66
N GLU A 369 -9.50 28.46 7.55
CA GLU A 369 -9.56 29.87 7.17
C GLU A 369 -8.45 30.22 6.15
N GLY A 370 -8.83 31.00 5.13
CA GLY A 370 -7.92 31.46 4.08
C GLY A 370 -7.67 30.48 2.94
N MET A 371 -8.17 29.24 3.02
CA MET A 371 -8.11 28.28 1.91
C MET A 371 -9.14 28.65 0.83
N GLN A 372 -8.72 28.58 -0.43
CA GLN A 372 -9.52 28.98 -1.58
C GLN A 372 -9.52 27.88 -2.64
N LEU A 373 -10.66 27.69 -3.31
CA LEU A 373 -10.83 26.77 -4.43
C LEU A 373 -11.35 27.55 -5.64
N SER A 374 -10.66 27.46 -6.77
CA SER A 374 -11.13 28.06 -8.02
C SER A 374 -12.20 27.20 -8.70
N GLU A 375 -12.95 27.80 -9.63
CA GLU A 375 -13.88 27.06 -10.51
C GLU A 375 -13.19 25.99 -11.37
N THR A 376 -11.88 26.16 -11.61
CA THR A 376 -11.04 25.18 -12.34
C THR A 376 -10.50 24.08 -11.43
N GLY A 377 -10.87 24.03 -10.15
CA GLY A 377 -10.42 23.02 -9.20
C GLY A 377 -9.04 23.24 -8.60
N ARG A 378 -8.46 24.45 -8.71
CA ARG A 378 -7.16 24.75 -8.08
C ARG A 378 -7.41 25.19 -6.63
N LEU A 379 -6.94 24.37 -5.69
CA LEU A 379 -6.97 24.62 -4.26
C LEU A 379 -5.66 25.29 -3.83
N THR A 380 -5.76 26.46 -3.21
CA THR A 380 -4.60 27.18 -2.67
C THR A 380 -4.82 27.55 -1.21
N TRP A 381 -3.76 27.45 -0.41
CA TRP A 381 -3.80 27.88 0.98
C TRP A 381 -2.43 28.39 1.43
N GLN A 382 -2.37 29.65 1.87
CA GLN A 382 -1.21 30.16 2.58
C GLN A 382 -1.30 29.69 4.02
N VAL A 383 -0.50 28.68 4.38
CA VAL A 383 -0.53 28.12 5.73
C VAL A 383 0.01 29.16 6.71
N PRO A 384 -0.76 29.61 7.72
CA PRO A 384 -0.26 30.59 8.67
C PRO A 384 0.96 30.05 9.43
N GLU A 385 1.99 30.90 9.63
CA GLU A 385 3.17 30.53 10.43
C GLU A 385 2.80 30.15 11.87
N THR A 386 1.77 30.79 12.40
CA THR A 386 1.25 30.58 13.76
C THR A 386 0.04 29.66 13.79
N PHE A 387 -0.16 28.82 12.78
CA PHE A 387 -1.31 27.91 12.72
C PHE A 387 -1.25 26.91 13.89
N GLU A 388 -2.24 26.95 14.79
CA GLU A 388 -2.17 26.23 16.07
C GLU A 388 -2.34 24.71 15.91
N ASP A 389 -3.24 24.28 15.02
CA ASP A 389 -3.54 22.87 14.85
C ASP A 389 -2.44 22.15 14.07
N ASN A 390 -2.23 20.87 14.39
CA ASN A 390 -1.29 20.00 13.67
C ASN A 390 -1.97 19.23 12.52
N SER A 391 -3.27 19.43 12.32
CA SER A 391 -3.98 18.87 11.17
C SER A 391 -5.30 19.58 10.89
N VAL A 392 -5.74 19.58 9.63
CA VAL A 392 -7.04 20.10 9.20
C VAL A 392 -7.74 19.13 8.26
N TYR A 393 -9.07 19.12 8.28
CA TYR A 393 -9.88 18.35 7.32
C TYR A 393 -10.36 19.26 6.19
N VAL A 394 -10.26 18.74 4.97
CA VAL A 394 -10.74 19.40 3.75
C VAL A 394 -11.76 18.49 3.07
N ILE A 395 -12.89 19.07 2.66
CA ILE A 395 -13.93 18.40 1.90
C ILE A 395 -14.21 19.23 0.66
N ILE A 396 -13.95 18.64 -0.51
CA ILE A 396 -14.38 19.18 -1.80
C ILE A 396 -15.56 18.34 -2.29
N THR A 397 -16.65 18.99 -2.68
CA THR A 397 -17.83 18.34 -3.24
C THR A 397 -17.94 18.62 -4.73
N LEU A 398 -18.22 17.58 -5.51
CA LEU A 398 -18.46 17.62 -6.94
C LEU A 398 -19.94 17.34 -7.21
N TYR A 399 -20.58 18.19 -8.00
CA TYR A 399 -21.96 18.02 -8.43
C TYR A 399 -22.04 17.98 -9.95
N SER A 400 -22.66 16.94 -10.50
CA SER A 400 -23.03 16.90 -11.92
C SER A 400 -24.42 17.48 -12.15
N GLU A 401 -24.72 17.90 -13.39
CA GLU A 401 -26.07 18.32 -13.79
C GLU A 401 -27.12 17.21 -13.61
N ASP A 402 -26.70 15.95 -13.74
CA ASP A 402 -27.52 14.76 -13.54
C ASP A 402 -27.71 14.40 -12.05
N GLN A 403 -27.40 15.33 -11.13
CA GLN A 403 -27.53 15.20 -9.67
C GLN A 403 -26.67 14.10 -9.04
N GLN A 404 -25.67 13.57 -9.75
CA GLN A 404 -24.64 12.75 -9.11
C GLN A 404 -23.76 13.64 -8.24
N MET A 405 -23.38 13.11 -7.08
CA MET A 405 -22.49 13.75 -6.12
C MET A 405 -21.30 12.85 -5.87
N ALA A 406 -20.11 13.44 -5.86
CA ALA A 406 -18.88 12.79 -5.41
C ALA A 406 -18.12 13.72 -4.48
N PHE A 407 -17.20 13.18 -3.71
CA PHE A 407 -16.42 13.97 -2.77
C PHE A 407 -14.93 13.74 -3.02
N GLN A 408 -14.13 14.63 -2.46
CA GLN A 408 -12.75 14.33 -2.12
C GLN A 408 -12.51 14.81 -0.69
N VAL A 409 -12.47 13.85 0.22
CA VAL A 409 -12.22 14.08 1.65
C VAL A 409 -10.78 13.70 1.99
N PHE A 410 -10.04 14.64 2.60
CA PHE A 410 -8.69 14.36 3.07
C PHE A 410 -8.31 15.17 4.30
N GLN A 411 -7.35 14.64 5.07
CA GLN A 411 -6.73 15.32 6.20
C GLN A 411 -5.34 15.81 5.77
N LEU A 412 -5.06 17.08 6.04
CA LEU A 412 -3.73 17.66 5.91
C LEU A 412 -3.07 17.68 7.28
N PHE A 413 -1.88 17.11 7.40
CA PHE A 413 -1.01 17.30 8.54
C PHE A 413 -0.22 18.60 8.37
N VAL A 414 -0.22 19.43 9.41
CA VAL A 414 0.48 20.71 9.43
C VAL A 414 1.74 20.55 10.27
N GLN A 415 2.89 20.79 9.67
CA GLN A 415 4.19 20.67 10.31
C GLN A 415 5.00 21.96 10.18
N ASP A 416 5.98 22.12 11.06
CA ASP A 416 7.00 23.15 10.89
C ASP A 416 7.96 22.72 9.78
N GLU A 417 8.61 23.70 9.14
CA GLU A 417 9.69 23.39 8.21
C GLU A 417 10.77 22.59 8.95
N ALA A 418 11.15 21.43 8.41
CA ALA A 418 12.21 20.63 9.01
C ALA A 418 13.48 21.48 9.09
N ARG A 419 13.96 21.73 10.32
CA ARG A 419 15.27 22.36 10.51
C ARG A 419 16.30 21.37 10.01
N GLY A 420 16.91 21.67 8.86
CA GLY A 420 17.94 20.86 8.22
C GLY A 420 19.23 20.74 9.01
#